data_AF-A0A9D9L6M3-F1
#
_entry.id   AF-A0A9D9L6M3-F1
#
_cell.length_a   1.000
_cell.length_b   1.000
_cell.length_c   1.000
_cell.angle_alpha   90.00
_cell.angle_beta   90.00
_cell.angle_gamma   90.00
#
_symmetry.space_group_name_H-M   'P 1'
#
loop_
_entity.id
_entity.type
_entity.pdbx_description
1 polymer ?
#
loop_
_entity_poly.entity_id
_entity_poly.type
_entity_poly.pdbx_seq_one_letter_code
_entity_poly.pdbx_strand_id
1 'polypeptide(L)'
;LGHILTDNPHLRDYTSKQGEFIKYKGRSYCWTHISDDGKIILTDKMMAFLNICPDMQLLSIRSSDIAFTMGAKGPLLEKARNYQGEIPVF
;
A
#
# COMPACT_ATOMS: atom_id res chain seq x y z
N LEU A 1 -14.23 1.42 3.34
CA LEU A 1 -13.36 0.74 4.33
C LEU A 1 -14.14 0.20 5.53
N GLY A 2 -15.26 0.82 5.94
CA GLY A 2 -15.89 0.59 7.25
C GLY A 2 -16.30 -0.85 7.63
N HIS A 3 -16.53 -1.76 6.68
CA HIS A 3 -16.94 -3.13 7.00
C HIS A 3 -15.78 -4.13 7.08
N ILE A 4 -14.59 -3.84 6.55
CA ILE A 4 -13.55 -4.88 6.47
C ILE A 4 -13.09 -5.35 7.84
N LEU A 5 -12.93 -4.43 8.79
CA LEU A 5 -12.52 -4.74 10.16
C LEU A 5 -13.65 -5.43 10.96
N THR A 6 -14.92 -5.17 10.60
CA THR A 6 -16.07 -5.88 11.17
C THR A 6 -16.16 -7.31 10.64
N ASP A 7 -16.00 -7.49 9.33
CA ASP A 7 -16.10 -8.78 8.65
C ASP A 7 -14.85 -9.66 8.88
N ASN A 8 -13.71 -9.05 9.27
CA ASN A 8 -12.43 -9.74 9.49
C ASN A 8 -11.86 -9.34 10.86
N PRO A 9 -12.45 -9.84 11.97
CA PRO A 9 -12.03 -9.46 13.33
C PRO A 9 -10.55 -9.77 13.59
N HIS A 10 -9.97 -10.78 12.96
CA HIS A 10 -8.55 -11.10 13.08
C HIS A 10 -7.60 -10.00 12.57
N LEU A 11 -8.04 -9.19 11.59
CA LEU A 11 -7.28 -8.01 11.16
C LEU A 11 -7.45 -6.85 12.15
N ARG A 12 -8.67 -6.67 12.68
CA ARG A 12 -8.99 -5.60 13.65
C ARG A 12 -8.28 -5.81 14.97
N ASP A 13 -8.29 -7.04 15.45
CA ASP A 13 -7.81 -7.45 16.77
C ASP A 13 -6.34 -7.93 16.70
N TYR A 14 -5.70 -7.77 15.53
CA TYR A 14 -4.28 -8.10 15.26
C TYR A 14 -3.89 -9.54 15.58
N THR A 15 -4.82 -10.49 15.48
CA THR A 15 -4.57 -11.91 15.81
C THR A 15 -4.06 -12.71 14.61
N SER A 16 -4.25 -12.22 13.38
CA SER A 16 -3.61 -12.82 12.20
C SER A 16 -2.11 -12.54 12.21
N LYS A 17 -1.31 -13.28 11.44
CA LYS A 17 0.12 -12.99 11.38
C LYS A 17 0.36 -11.61 10.73
N GLN A 18 1.28 -10.83 11.29
CA GLN A 18 1.69 -9.56 10.71
C GLN A 18 2.15 -9.74 9.26
N GLY A 19 1.68 -8.86 8.37
CA GLY A 19 2.03 -8.89 6.95
C GLY A 19 1.43 -10.06 6.16
N GLU A 20 0.59 -10.88 6.78
CA GLU A 20 -0.15 -11.93 6.08
C GLU A 20 -1.35 -11.32 5.35
N PHE A 21 -1.38 -11.50 4.03
CA PHE A 21 -2.43 -10.96 3.19
C PHE A 21 -3.66 -11.85 3.20
N ILE A 22 -4.81 -11.27 3.51
CA ILE A 22 -6.13 -11.86 3.28
C ILE A 22 -6.82 -11.20 2.08
N LYS A 23 -7.70 -11.94 1.41
CA LYS A 23 -8.52 -11.42 0.31
C LYS A 23 -9.87 -10.97 0.85
N TYR A 24 -10.29 -9.75 0.48
CA TYR A 24 -11.62 -9.23 0.78
C TYR A 24 -12.11 -8.35 -0.37
N LYS A 25 -13.26 -8.72 -0.97
CA LYS A 25 -13.90 -7.98 -2.08
C LYS A 25 -12.93 -7.56 -3.19
N GLY A 26 -12.14 -8.52 -3.69
CA GLY A 26 -11.20 -8.32 -4.80
C GLY A 26 -9.91 -7.58 -4.43
N ARG A 27 -9.72 -7.19 -3.17
CA ARG A 27 -8.50 -6.53 -2.68
C ARG A 27 -7.79 -7.39 -1.64
N SER A 28 -6.50 -7.16 -1.46
CA SER A 28 -5.70 -7.85 -0.45
C SER A 28 -5.40 -6.89 0.70
N TYR A 29 -5.49 -7.35 1.94
CA TYR A 29 -5.24 -6.56 3.14
C TYR A 29 -4.39 -7.34 4.12
N CYS A 30 -3.50 -6.65 4.82
CA CYS A 30 -2.78 -7.18 5.98
C CYS A 30 -2.64 -6.04 7.00
N TRP A 31 -2.31 -6.39 8.24
CA TRP A 31 -1.88 -5.40 9.23
C TRP A 31 -0.36 -5.41 9.35
N THR A 32 0.21 -4.26 9.71
CA THR A 32 1.63 -4.12 10.02
C THR A 32 1.84 -3.00 11.05
N HIS A 33 2.89 -3.14 11.86
CA HIS A 33 3.33 -2.13 12.82
C HIS A 33 4.01 -0.97 12.08
N ILE A 34 3.74 0.25 12.56
CA ILE A 34 4.52 1.45 12.22
C ILE A 34 5.54 1.61 13.33
N SER A 35 6.83 1.53 13.01
CA SER A 35 7.91 1.70 14.01
C SER A 35 7.87 3.09 14.66
N ASP A 36 8.54 3.23 15.80
CA ASP A 36 8.60 4.49 16.55
C ASP A 36 9.19 5.66 15.74
N ASP A 37 10.02 5.36 14.73
CA ASP A 37 10.57 6.31 13.78
C ASP A 37 9.70 6.50 12.51
N GLY A 38 8.46 6.02 12.54
CA GLY A 38 7.44 6.27 11.51
C GLY A 38 7.58 5.41 10.25
N LYS A 39 8.23 4.24 10.31
CA LYS A 39 8.46 3.39 9.13
C LYS A 39 7.50 2.20 9.09
N ILE A 40 7.19 1.78 7.87
CA ILE A 40 6.55 0.50 7.58
C ILE A 40 7.59 -0.41 6.94
N ILE A 41 7.82 -1.56 7.56
CA ILE A 41 8.77 -2.56 7.06
C ILE A 41 7.99 -3.61 6.28
N LEU A 42 8.37 -3.81 5.01
CA LEU A 42 7.85 -4.87 4.17
C LEU A 42 8.83 -6.03 4.15
N THR A 43 8.35 -7.23 4.44
CA THR A 43 9.18 -8.44 4.31
C THR A 43 9.36 -8.80 2.84
N ASP A 44 10.38 -9.62 2.52
CA ASP A 44 10.61 -10.11 1.15
C ASP A 44 9.36 -10.80 0.57
N LYS A 45 8.64 -11.56 1.40
CA LYS A 45 7.38 -12.21 1.00
C LYS A 45 6.30 -11.19 0.63
N MET A 46 6.19 -10.10 1.37
CA MET A 46 5.23 -9.04 1.07
C MET A 46 5.61 -8.31 -0.20
N MET A 47 6.90 -7.96 -0.37
CA MET A 47 7.39 -7.31 -1.58
C MET A 47 7.17 -8.18 -2.82
N ALA A 48 7.45 -9.49 -2.72
CA ALA A 48 7.18 -10.45 -3.79
C ALA A 48 5.69 -10.52 -4.12
N PHE A 49 4.81 -10.59 -3.11
CA PHE A 49 3.36 -10.59 -3.32
C PHE A 49 2.84 -9.32 -3.99
N LEU A 50 3.36 -8.16 -3.58
CA LEU A 50 3.03 -6.85 -4.14
C LEU A 50 3.76 -6.58 -5.47
N ASN A 51 4.72 -7.42 -5.84
CA ASN A 51 5.58 -7.29 -7.00
C ASN A 51 6.33 -5.94 -7.03
N ILE A 52 6.93 -5.59 -5.89
CA ILE A 52 7.80 -4.41 -5.70
C ILE A 52 9.18 -4.85 -5.19
N CYS A 53 10.16 -3.96 -5.24
CA CYS A 53 11.52 -4.20 -4.77
C CYS A 53 12.10 -2.95 -4.11
N PRO A 54 13.23 -3.06 -3.38
CA PRO A 54 14.02 -1.91 -2.97
C PRO A 54 14.29 -0.95 -4.14
N ASP A 55 14.46 0.33 -3.81
CA ASP A 55 14.72 1.44 -4.75
C ASP A 55 13.60 1.75 -5.76
N MET A 56 12.49 1.01 -5.74
CA MET A 56 11.32 1.32 -6.55
C MET A 56 10.65 2.60 -6.04
N GLN A 57 10.57 3.61 -6.89
CA GLN A 57 9.81 4.82 -6.58
C GLN A 57 8.30 4.54 -6.59
N LEU A 58 7.63 4.90 -5.49
CA LEU A 58 6.20 4.75 -5.32
C LEU A 58 5.52 6.11 -5.40
N LEU A 59 4.49 6.22 -6.23
CA LEU A 59 3.64 7.40 -6.31
C LEU A 59 2.78 7.49 -5.04
N SER A 60 3.06 8.47 -4.18
CA SER A 60 2.19 8.77 -3.05
C SER A 60 0.96 9.52 -3.54
N ILE A 61 -0.22 8.95 -3.29
CA ILE A 61 -1.52 9.55 -3.60
C ILE A 61 -2.14 9.92 -2.27
N ARG A 62 -2.27 11.22 -2.01
CA ARG A 62 -3.03 11.75 -0.88
C ARG A 62 -4.48 11.33 -1.05
N SER A 63 -4.94 10.43 -0.18
CA SER A 63 -6.33 9.98 -0.13
C SER A 63 -7.05 10.69 1.02
N SER A 64 -8.24 10.23 1.35
CA SER A 64 -8.96 10.59 2.59
C SER A 64 -8.12 10.30 3.83
N ASP A 65 -8.38 10.99 4.94
CA ASP A 65 -7.68 10.92 6.24
C ASP A 65 -7.57 9.52 6.90
N ILE A 66 -8.07 8.47 6.25
CA ILE A 66 -8.14 7.09 6.74
C ILE A 66 -7.17 6.12 6.06
N ALA A 67 -6.47 6.52 4.98
CA ALA A 67 -5.49 5.67 4.30
C ALA A 67 -4.50 6.49 3.46
N PHE A 68 -3.25 6.05 3.35
CA PHE A 68 -2.33 6.53 2.31
C PHE A 68 -2.27 5.47 1.19
N THR A 69 -2.33 5.92 -0.06
CA THR A 69 -2.29 5.03 -1.22
C THR A 69 -0.96 5.20 -1.94
N MET A 70 -0.27 4.09 -2.22
CA MET A 70 0.99 4.09 -2.95
C MET A 70 0.80 3.36 -4.30
N GLY A 71 1.07 4.04 -5.40
CA GLY A 71 1.04 3.46 -6.75
C GLY A 71 2.43 3.02 -7.19
N ALA A 72 2.60 1.75 -7.56
CA ALA A 72 3.87 1.21 -8.07
C ALA A 72 3.89 1.03 -9.59
N LYS A 73 2.73 0.71 -10.20
CA LYS A 73 2.58 0.30 -11.61
C LYS A 73 1.24 0.77 -12.18
N GLY A 74 1.11 0.72 -13.50
CA GLY A 74 -0.14 0.96 -14.22
C GLY A 74 -0.16 2.29 -15.00
N PRO A 75 -1.32 2.62 -15.61
CA PRO A 75 -1.39 3.66 -16.64
C PRO A 75 -0.94 5.05 -16.21
N LEU A 76 -1.11 5.40 -14.92
CA LEU A 76 -0.66 6.68 -14.39
C LEU A 76 0.87 6.78 -14.38
N LEU A 77 1.55 5.72 -13.93
CA LEU A 77 3.01 5.66 -13.86
C LEU A 77 3.62 5.59 -15.26
N GLU A 78 2.98 4.86 -16.18
CA GLU A 78 3.39 4.80 -17.58
C GLU A 78 3.29 6.17 -18.26
N LYS A 79 2.16 6.88 -18.08
CA LYS A 79 2.00 8.23 -18.61
C LYS A 79 3.01 9.21 -18.01
N ALA A 80 3.27 9.13 -16.70
CA ALA A 80 4.25 9.97 -16.04
C ALA A 80 5.67 9.75 -16.60
N ARG A 81 6.08 8.50 -16.84
CA ARG A 81 7.38 8.18 -17.44
C ARG A 81 7.52 8.64 -18.89
N ASN A 82 6.42 8.62 -19.65
CA ASN A 82 6.40 9.01 -21.05
C ASN A 82 6.21 10.52 -21.25
N TYR A 83 5.96 11.28 -20.19
CA TYR A 83 5.78 12.72 -20.26
C TYR A 83 7.13 13.42 -20.41
N GLN A 84 7.30 14.19 -21.49
CA GLN A 84 8.55 14.91 -21.80
C GLN A 84 8.49 16.41 -21.47
N GLY A 85 7.36 16.91 -20.98
CA GLY A 85 7.20 18.31 -20.61
C GLY A 85 7.64 18.58 -19.17
N GLU A 86 7.50 19.84 -18.75
CA GLU A 86 7.67 20.25 -17.36
C GLU A 86 6.31 20.26 -16.65
N ILE A 87 6.25 19.64 -15.47
CA ILE A 87 5.07 19.74 -14.60
C ILE A 87 5.26 20.96 -13.70
N PRO A 88 4.50 22.05 -13.88
CA PRO A 88 4.60 23.22 -13.02
C PRO A 88 4.18 22.84 -11.59
N VAL A 89 4.99 23.23 -10.62
CA VAL A 89 4.68 23.08 -9.19
C VAL A 89 3.94 24.34 -8.75
N PHE A 90 2.74 24.17 -8.20
CA PHE A 90 1.92 25.25 -7.65
C PHE A 90 1.88 25.19 -6.12
#